data_AF-A5B3T1-F1
#
_entry.id   AF-A5B3T1-F1
#
_cell.length_a   1.000
_cell.length_b   1.000
_cell.length_c   1.000
_cell.angle_alpha   90.00
_cell.angle_beta   90.00
_cell.angle_gamma   90.00
#
_symmetry.space_group_name_H-M   'P 1'
#
loop_
_entity.id
_entity.type
_entity.pdbx_description
1 polymer ?
#
loop_
_entity_poly.entity_id
_entity_poly.type
_entity_poly.pdbx_seq_one_letter_code
_entity_poly.pdbx_strand_id
1 'polypeptide(L)'
;MAFMLRWTTSHLTDSETIIKKPMVFSEFGKSSKDPGYSPSARDSFLNAVYTNIYNFARSGGIGGGLVWQLMAEGMQSYDDGYEIVLSQNPSTSGIITQQSNKMIALDHI
;
A
#
# COMPACT_ATOMS: atom_id res chain seq x y z
N MET A 1 -7.06 11.22 -4.54
CA MET A 1 -5.66 10.89 -4.88
C MET A 1 -4.68 12.07 -4.91
N ALA A 2 -5.11 13.31 -5.15
CA ALA A 2 -4.20 14.47 -5.14
C ALA A 2 -3.40 14.62 -3.83
N PHE A 3 -4.03 14.39 -2.67
CA PHE A 3 -3.34 14.37 -1.38
C PHE A 3 -2.21 13.34 -1.34
N MET A 4 -2.50 12.07 -1.66
CA MET A 4 -1.51 10.99 -1.65
C MET A 4 -0.32 11.29 -2.56
N LEU A 5 -0.56 11.74 -3.79
CA LEU A 5 0.53 12.07 -4.71
C LEU A 5 1.41 13.18 -4.15
N ARG A 6 0.82 14.28 -3.64
CA ARG A 6 1.56 15.37 -3.02
C ARG A 6 2.36 14.90 -1.80
N TRP A 7 1.74 14.10 -0.94
CA TRP A 7 2.36 13.53 0.25
C TRP A 7 3.58 12.67 -0.12
N THR A 8 3.41 11.72 -1.05
CA THR A 8 4.48 10.86 -1.55
C THR A 8 5.61 11.67 -2.15
N THR A 9 5.32 12.60 -3.07
CA THR A 9 6.37 13.40 -3.73
C THR A 9 7.15 14.24 -2.74
N SER A 10 6.48 14.87 -1.76
CA SER A 10 7.16 15.68 -0.75
C SER A 10 8.12 14.84 0.09
N HIS A 11 7.64 13.71 0.62
CA HIS A 11 8.43 12.85 1.50
C HIS A 11 9.59 12.18 0.77
N LEU A 12 9.34 11.76 -0.48
CA LEU A 12 10.37 11.19 -1.32
C LEU A 12 11.48 12.20 -1.62
N THR A 13 11.11 13.44 -1.94
CA THR A 13 12.08 14.53 -2.17
C THR A 13 13.00 14.72 -0.97
N ASP A 14 12.45 14.77 0.23
CA ASP A 14 13.25 14.89 1.46
C ASP A 14 14.11 13.65 1.71
N SER A 15 13.56 12.46 1.45
CA SER A 15 14.27 11.18 1.60
C SER A 15 15.49 11.08 0.67
N GLU A 16 15.35 11.52 -0.57
CA GLU A 16 16.40 11.47 -1.59
C GLU A 16 17.44 12.58 -1.42
N THR A 17 16.99 13.82 -1.17
CA THR A 17 17.87 15.00 -1.24
C THR A 17 18.48 15.40 0.10
N ILE A 18 17.75 15.23 1.20
CA ILE A 18 18.17 15.67 2.54
C ILE A 18 18.68 14.48 3.36
N ILE A 19 17.82 13.46 3.55
CA ILE A 19 18.10 12.34 4.45
C ILE A 19 19.04 11.32 3.80
N LYS A 20 18.97 11.19 2.47
CA LYS A 20 19.74 10.23 1.65
C LYS A 20 19.55 8.79 2.12
N LYS A 21 18.30 8.42 2.40
CA LYS A 21 17.88 7.06 2.79
C LYS A 21 16.65 6.64 1.99
N PRO A 22 16.41 5.34 1.79
CA PRO A 22 15.19 4.86 1.15
C PRO A 22 13.94 5.21 1.98
N MET A 23 12.85 5.55 1.29
CA MET A 23 11.54 5.73 1.90
C MET A 23 10.75 4.41 1.88
N VAL A 24 9.99 4.13 2.94
CA VAL A 24 9.03 3.01 2.98
C VAL A 24 7.67 3.54 3.44
N PHE A 25 6.60 3.12 2.77
CA PHE A 25 5.24 3.34 3.25
C PHE A 25 4.93 2.37 4.39
N SER A 26 5.14 2.77 5.64
CA SER A 26 4.97 1.87 6.78
C SER A 26 3.51 1.54 7.10
N GLU A 27 2.57 2.41 6.73
CA GLU A 27 1.14 2.18 6.93
C GLU A 27 0.33 2.87 5.82
N PHE A 28 -0.65 2.16 5.28
CA PHE A 28 -1.71 2.71 4.44
C PHE A 28 -2.88 1.72 4.38
N GLY A 29 -4.10 2.22 4.20
CA GLY A 29 -5.28 1.37 4.08
C GLY A 29 -6.54 2.18 3.78
N LYS A 30 -7.65 1.46 3.56
CA LYS A 30 -8.98 2.06 3.33
C LYS A 30 -9.98 1.46 4.33
N SER A 31 -10.47 2.31 5.23
CA SER A 31 -11.34 1.87 6.33
C SER A 31 -12.73 1.48 5.83
N SER A 32 -13.27 0.40 6.38
CA SER A 32 -14.67 0.00 6.25
C SER A 32 -15.62 0.97 6.95
N LYS A 33 -15.09 1.81 7.85
CA LYS A 33 -15.83 2.85 8.59
C LYS A 33 -16.00 4.14 7.79
N ASP A 34 -15.32 4.29 6.65
CA ASP A 34 -15.44 5.48 5.81
C ASP A 34 -16.79 5.51 5.06
N PRO A 35 -17.41 6.70 4.90
CA PRO A 35 -18.58 6.85 4.04
C PRO A 35 -18.30 6.39 2.61
N GLY A 36 -19.23 5.62 2.04
CA GLY A 36 -19.11 5.09 0.67
C GLY A 36 -18.07 3.96 0.54
N TYR A 37 -17.69 3.32 1.65
CA TYR A 37 -16.85 2.14 1.60
C TYR A 37 -17.50 0.99 0.80
N SER A 38 -16.66 0.32 0.01
CA SER A 38 -16.92 -0.98 -0.58
C SER A 38 -15.59 -1.73 -0.73
N PRO A 39 -15.62 -3.06 -0.89
CA PRO A 39 -14.41 -3.83 -1.25
C PRO A 39 -13.72 -3.29 -2.51
N SER A 40 -14.51 -2.88 -3.53
CA SER A 40 -13.95 -2.28 -4.76
C SER A 40 -13.28 -0.92 -4.52
N ALA A 41 -13.77 -0.13 -3.57
CA ALA A 41 -13.15 1.13 -3.18
C ALA A 41 -11.80 0.90 -2.48
N ARG A 42 -11.71 -0.13 -1.61
CA ARG A 42 -10.45 -0.57 -1.00
C ARG A 42 -9.46 -1.04 -2.07
N ASP A 43 -9.90 -1.92 -2.96
CA ASP A 43 -9.07 -2.45 -4.05
C ASP A 43 -8.53 -1.34 -4.95
N SER A 44 -9.38 -0.39 -5.34
CA SER A 44 -8.99 0.77 -6.16
C SER A 44 -7.97 1.66 -5.44
N PHE A 45 -8.15 1.88 -4.13
CA PHE A 45 -7.22 2.64 -3.32
C PHE A 45 -5.86 1.95 -3.22
N LEU A 46 -5.83 0.67 -2.84
CA LEU A 46 -4.59 -0.10 -2.68
C LEU A 46 -3.83 -0.21 -4.01
N ASN A 47 -4.53 -0.48 -5.11
CA ASN A 47 -3.91 -0.55 -6.43
C ASN A 47 -3.26 0.79 -6.83
N ALA A 48 -3.89 1.92 -6.52
CA ALA A 48 -3.32 3.24 -6.79
C ALA A 48 -2.07 3.54 -5.92
N VAL A 49 -2.10 3.19 -4.64
CA VAL A 49 -0.94 3.33 -3.75
C VAL A 49 0.22 2.45 -4.22
N TYR A 50 -0.05 1.17 -4.50
CA TYR A 50 0.96 0.23 -4.99
C TYR A 50 1.54 0.62 -6.35
N THR A 51 0.72 1.13 -7.27
CA THR A 51 1.19 1.66 -8.55
C THR A 51 2.16 2.82 -8.35
N ASN A 52 1.86 3.75 -7.43
CA ASN A 52 2.79 4.84 -7.10
C ASN A 52 4.08 4.30 -6.49
N ILE A 53 4.00 3.41 -5.49
CA ILE A 53 5.17 2.77 -4.87
C ILE A 53 6.06 2.13 -5.93
N TYR A 54 5.49 1.30 -6.80
CA TYR A 54 6.21 0.65 -7.89
C TYR A 54 6.89 1.66 -8.83
N ASN A 55 6.18 2.71 -9.24
CA ASN A 55 6.73 3.72 -10.14
C ASN A 55 7.96 4.44 -9.57
N PHE A 56 7.96 4.75 -8.26
CA PHE A 56 9.10 5.37 -7.59
C PHE A 56 10.20 4.36 -7.22
N ALA A 57 9.84 3.11 -6.93
CA ALA A 57 10.80 2.03 -6.68
C ALA A 57 11.68 1.76 -7.90
N ARG A 58 11.11 1.86 -9.12
CA ARG A 58 11.85 1.74 -10.39
C ARG A 58 12.99 2.75 -10.55
N SER A 59 12.92 3.90 -9.88
CA SER A 59 13.98 4.92 -9.89
C SER A 59 14.85 4.91 -8.63
N GLY A 60 14.69 3.91 -7.74
CA GLY A 60 15.49 3.73 -6.53
C GLY A 60 15.06 4.56 -5.31
N GLY A 61 13.92 5.24 -5.38
CA GLY A 61 13.49 6.20 -4.34
C GLY A 61 12.69 5.58 -3.18
N ILE A 62 11.91 4.53 -3.46
CA ILE A 62 11.03 3.86 -2.49
C ILE A 62 11.37 2.38 -2.38
N GLY A 63 11.52 1.88 -1.15
CA GLY A 63 11.82 0.47 -0.85
C GLY A 63 10.60 -0.45 -0.76
N GLY A 64 9.38 0.12 -0.67
CA GLY A 64 8.14 -0.66 -0.66
C GLY A 64 7.04 -0.05 0.21
N GLY A 65 6.08 -0.88 0.60
CA GLY A 65 5.00 -0.49 1.51
C GLY A 65 4.38 -1.65 2.28
N LEU A 66 3.85 -1.35 3.45
CA LEU A 66 3.18 -2.25 4.39
C LEU A 66 1.72 -1.82 4.52
N VAL A 67 0.80 -2.67 4.05
CA VAL A 67 -0.64 -2.41 4.16
C VAL A 67 -1.09 -2.61 5.61
N TRP A 68 -1.87 -1.66 6.11
CA TRP A 68 -2.51 -1.73 7.41
C TRP A 68 -3.97 -2.18 7.23
N GLN A 69 -4.43 -3.28 7.85
CA GLN A 69 -3.61 -4.33 8.45
C GLN A 69 -4.12 -5.71 8.05
N LEU A 70 -3.23 -6.69 8.03
CA LEU A 70 -3.61 -8.08 7.80
C LEU A 70 -4.09 -8.69 9.10
N MET A 71 -5.21 -9.42 9.03
CA MET A 71 -5.78 -10.15 10.16
C MET A 71 -5.96 -11.62 9.80
N ALA A 72 -5.88 -12.49 10.80
CA ALA A 72 -6.22 -13.90 10.65
C ALA A 72 -7.73 -14.12 10.81
N GLU A 73 -8.22 -15.26 10.31
CA GLU A 73 -9.61 -15.66 10.54
C GLU A 73 -9.91 -15.80 12.04
N GLY A 74 -11.10 -15.38 12.47
CA GLY A 74 -11.54 -15.48 13.86
C GLY A 74 -11.06 -14.35 14.78
N MET A 75 -10.40 -13.31 14.23
CA MET A 75 -9.90 -12.16 15.01
C MET A 75 -10.80 -10.93 14.99
N GLN A 76 -12.09 -11.07 14.68
CA GLN A 76 -12.99 -9.93 14.44
C GLN A 76 -13.12 -8.96 15.64
N SER A 77 -12.82 -9.42 16.86
CA SER A 77 -12.81 -8.55 18.05
C SER A 77 -11.70 -7.49 18.04
N TYR A 78 -10.72 -7.59 17.13
CA TYR A 78 -9.60 -6.66 16.98
C TYR A 78 -9.77 -5.72 15.79
N ASP A 79 -10.86 -5.84 15.03
CA ASP A 79 -11.10 -5.08 13.81
C ASP A 79 -11.17 -3.57 14.09
N ASP A 80 -10.26 -2.82 13.48
CA ASP A 80 -10.20 -1.36 13.58
C ASP A 80 -10.85 -0.65 12.38
N GLY A 81 -11.37 -1.42 11.43
CA GLY A 81 -11.96 -0.98 10.16
C GLY A 81 -10.99 -1.15 8.97
N TYR A 82 -9.70 -1.39 9.21
CA TYR A 82 -8.70 -1.57 8.16
C TYR A 82 -8.30 -3.03 7.94
N GLU A 83 -8.88 -3.95 8.71
CA GLU A 83 -8.64 -5.38 8.63
C GLU A 83 -8.79 -5.92 7.20
N ILE A 84 -7.82 -6.72 6.80
CA ILE A 84 -7.84 -7.53 5.57
C ILE A 84 -7.56 -8.97 5.98
N VAL A 85 -8.61 -9.79 6.01
CA VAL A 85 -8.47 -11.24 6.13
C VAL A 85 -8.31 -11.81 4.72
N LEU A 86 -7.09 -12.23 4.37
CA LEU A 86 -6.71 -12.55 2.98
C LEU A 86 -7.58 -13.66 2.34
N SER A 87 -7.93 -14.69 3.11
CA SER A 87 -8.80 -15.80 2.67
C SER A 87 -10.23 -15.36 2.34
N GLN A 88 -10.69 -14.28 2.98
CA GLN A 88 -12.05 -13.73 2.80
C GLN A 88 -12.09 -12.59 1.77
N ASN A 89 -10.92 -12.07 1.36
CA ASN A 89 -10.78 -10.93 0.46
C ASN A 89 -9.92 -11.30 -0.76
N PRO A 90 -10.37 -12.22 -1.64
CA PRO A 90 -9.54 -12.76 -2.73
C PRO A 90 -9.13 -11.68 -3.76
N SER A 91 -9.96 -10.66 -4.00
CA SER A 91 -9.61 -9.55 -4.90
C SER A 91 -8.46 -8.71 -4.34
N THR A 92 -8.56 -8.29 -3.08
CA THR A 92 -7.51 -7.56 -2.37
C THR A 92 -6.22 -8.38 -2.27
N SER A 93 -6.34 -9.69 -1.96
CA SER A 93 -5.21 -10.62 -1.92
C SER A 93 -4.50 -10.72 -3.28
N GLY A 94 -5.27 -10.75 -4.37
CA GLY A 94 -4.73 -10.71 -5.74
C GLY A 94 -3.95 -9.42 -6.04
N ILE A 95 -4.43 -8.27 -5.59
CA ILE A 95 -3.72 -6.99 -5.75
C ILE A 95 -2.39 -6.99 -4.98
N ILE A 96 -2.40 -7.43 -3.72
CA ILE A 96 -1.19 -7.54 -2.89
C ILE A 96 -0.18 -8.48 -3.56
N THR A 97 -0.63 -9.65 -4.01
CA THR A 97 0.20 -10.64 -4.71
C THR A 97 0.81 -10.06 -6.00
N GLN A 98 0.01 -9.36 -6.81
CA GLN A 98 0.49 -8.73 -8.03
C GLN A 98 1.55 -7.68 -7.74
N GLN A 99 1.36 -6.85 -6.70
CA GLN A 99 2.36 -5.88 -6.30
C GLN A 99 3.66 -6.56 -5.85
N SER A 100 3.58 -7.58 -4.99
CA SER A 100 4.76 -8.30 -4.52
C SER A 100 5.58 -8.86 -5.69
N ASN A 101 4.90 -9.46 -6.68
CA ASN A 101 5.56 -9.97 -7.88
C ASN A 101 6.21 -8.87 -8.72
N LYS A 102 5.55 -7.70 -8.86
CA LYS A 102 6.13 -6.54 -9.56
C LYS A 102 7.38 -6.03 -8.87
N MET A 103 7.38 -5.96 -7.54
CA MET A 103 8.54 -5.50 -6.77
C MET A 103 9.71 -6.49 -6.84
N ILE A 104 9.46 -7.80 -6.77
CA ILE A 104 10.50 -8.84 -6.96
C ILE A 104 11.17 -8.69 -8.33
N ALA A 105 10.40 -8.41 -9.38
CA ALA A 105 10.95 -8.22 -10.72
C ALA A 105 11.88 -7.00 -10.85
N LEU A 106 11.82 -6.03 -9.93
CA LEU A 106 12.76 -4.90 -9.88
C LEU A 106 14.11 -5.25 -9.23
N ASP A 107 14.14 -6.26 -8.34
CA ASP A 107 15.37 -6.70 -7.65
C ASP A 107 16.36 -7.42 -8.59
N HIS A 108 15.90 -7.78 -9.80
CA HIS A 108 16.71 -8.41 -10.84
C HIS A 108 17.22 -7.43 -11.90
N ILE A 109 17.09 -6.12 -11.68
CA ILE A 109 17.54 -5.03 -12.58
C ILE A 109 18.68 -4.28 -11.91
#